data_AF-A0A0R2B0Y6-F1
#
_entry.id   AF-A0A0R2B0Y6-F1
#
_cell.length_a   1.000
_cell.length_b   1.000
_cell.length_c   1.000
_cell.angle_alpha   90.00
_cell.angle_beta   90.00
_cell.angle_gamma   90.00
#
_symmetry.space_group_name_H-M   'P 1'
#
loop_
_entity.id
_entity.type
_entity.pdbx_description
1 polymer ?
#
loop_
_entity_poly.entity_id
_entity_poly.type
_entity_poly.pdbx_seq_one_letter_code
_entity_poly.pdbx_strand_id
1 'polypeptide(L)'
;MQEQTYIYTINQYIERLLVFETVFKEYAHTCQNIDKGNCYASESLSRLKEYFSKNLIRFNTFVQTVSQLSAPNKYAVFNQHFIEALKEMQSGAIGTLRAIDDENVDHSRFEASVEKQAQARQRISSIFEYIGQPIY
;
A
#
# COMPACT_ATOMS: atom_id res chain seq x y z
N MET A 1 8.80 -7.19 23.11
CA MET A 1 9.78 -6.34 22.37
C MET A 1 10.11 -5.12 23.22
N GLN A 2 11.35 -4.62 23.23
CA GLN A 2 11.70 -3.36 23.91
C GLN A 2 11.16 -2.15 23.13
N GLU A 3 10.81 -1.07 23.81
CA GLU A 3 10.20 0.11 23.17
C GLU A 3 11.09 0.74 22.10
N GLN A 4 12.37 0.96 22.40
CA GLN A 4 13.32 1.55 21.45
C GLN A 4 13.48 0.68 20.19
N THR A 5 13.55 -0.65 20.36
CA THR A 5 13.59 -1.59 19.24
C THR A 5 12.33 -1.51 18.40
N TYR A 6 11.15 -1.46 19.04
CA TYR A 6 9.88 -1.33 18.33
C TYR A 6 9.80 -0.03 17.52
N ILE A 7 10.17 1.11 18.12
CA ILE A 7 10.18 2.42 17.45
C ILE A 7 11.12 2.41 16.25
N TYR A 8 12.32 1.85 16.42
CA TYR A 8 13.27 1.73 15.32
C TYR A 8 12.71 0.87 14.18
N THR A 9 12.17 -0.32 14.51
CA THR A 9 11.60 -1.24 13.52
C THR A 9 10.41 -0.64 12.79
N ILE A 10 9.49 0.02 13.50
CA ILE A 10 8.31 0.59 12.87
C ILE A 10 8.66 1.76 11.94
N ASN A 11 9.63 2.59 12.32
CA ASN A 11 10.11 3.68 11.45
C ASN A 11 10.68 3.12 10.14
N GLN A 12 11.47 2.05 10.20
CA GLN A 12 11.96 1.36 9.01
C GLN A 12 10.82 0.81 8.13
N TYR A 13 9.74 0.33 8.74
CA TYR A 13 8.56 -0.12 7.99
C TYR A 13 7.78 1.03 7.36
N ILE A 14 7.66 2.17 8.04
CA ILE A 14 7.04 3.37 7.50
C ILE A 14 7.85 3.92 6.32
N GLU A 15 9.17 3.99 6.44
CA GLU A 15 10.07 4.39 5.33
C GLU A 15 9.90 3.47 4.12
N ARG A 16 9.88 2.15 4.35
CA ARG A 16 9.68 1.16 3.29
C ARG A 16 8.29 1.26 2.66
N LEU A 17 7.26 1.60 3.44
CA LEU A 17 5.91 1.81 2.94
C LEU A 17 5.86 2.96 1.94
N LEU A 18 6.56 4.07 2.19
CA LEU A 18 6.63 5.22 1.26
C LEU A 18 7.16 4.81 -0.12
N VAL A 19 8.10 3.87 -0.18
CA VAL A 19 8.62 3.32 -1.44
C VAL A 19 7.52 2.58 -2.20
N PHE A 20 6.75 1.72 -1.52
CA PHE A 20 5.63 1.01 -2.14
C PHE A 20 4.53 1.97 -2.61
N GLU A 21 4.18 2.98 -1.81
CA GLU A 21 3.20 4.00 -2.21
C GLU A 21 3.63 4.73 -3.48
N THR A 22 4.91 5.10 -3.57
CA THR A 22 5.46 5.76 -4.75
C THR A 22 5.34 4.86 -5.97
N VAL A 23 5.78 3.60 -5.86
CA VAL A 23 5.70 2.62 -6.96
C VAL A 23 4.25 2.41 -7.43
N PHE A 24 3.29 2.24 -6.53
CA PHE A 24 1.89 2.02 -6.91
C PHE A 24 1.23 3.27 -7.52
N LYS A 25 1.60 4.47 -7.07
CA LYS A 25 1.16 5.72 -7.70
C LYS A 25 1.70 5.87 -9.11
N GLU A 26 2.99 5.56 -9.31
CA GLU A 26 3.59 5.57 -10.64
C GLU A 26 2.87 4.58 -11.56
N TYR A 27 2.58 3.35 -11.10
CA TYR A 27 1.79 2.41 -11.90
C TYR A 27 0.39 2.92 -12.22
N ALA A 28 -0.28 3.57 -11.26
CA ALA A 28 -1.59 4.13 -11.52
C ALA A 28 -1.54 5.24 -12.59
N HIS A 29 -0.51 6.08 -12.51
CA HIS A 29 -0.28 7.14 -13.48
C HIS A 29 0.07 6.60 -14.87
N THR A 30 0.97 5.61 -14.96
CA THR A 30 1.33 4.96 -16.23
C THR A 30 0.12 4.28 -16.87
N CYS A 31 -0.77 3.63 -16.10
CA CYS A 31 -2.02 3.08 -16.65
C CYS A 31 -2.85 4.16 -17.34
N GLN A 32 -3.06 5.30 -16.68
CA GLN A 32 -3.83 6.42 -17.22
C GLN A 32 -3.18 7.03 -18.47
N ASN A 33 -1.85 7.04 -18.53
CA ASN A 33 -1.11 7.54 -19.69
C ASN A 33 -1.24 6.61 -20.90
N ILE A 34 -1.11 5.29 -20.69
CA ILE A 34 -1.31 4.29 -21.75
C ILE A 34 -2.75 4.35 -22.28
N ASP A 35 -3.73 4.40 -21.39
CA ASP A 35 -5.15 4.45 -21.75
C ASP A 35 -5.51 5.69 -22.60
N LYS A 36 -4.87 6.84 -22.31
CA LYS A 36 -5.01 8.08 -23.09
C LYS A 36 -4.19 8.10 -24.39
N GLY A 37 -3.43 7.04 -24.69
CA GLY A 37 -2.50 6.99 -25.81
C GLY A 37 -1.26 7.90 -25.64
N ASN A 38 -0.99 8.39 -24.43
CA ASN A 38 0.15 9.23 -24.09
C ASN A 38 1.28 8.39 -23.47
N CYS A 39 1.75 7.38 -24.18
CA CYS A 39 2.79 6.46 -23.70
C CYS A 39 3.88 6.22 -24.75
N TYR A 40 5.04 5.74 -24.29
CA TYR A 40 6.07 5.26 -25.21
C TYR A 40 5.60 4.01 -25.95
N ALA A 41 6.09 3.78 -27.17
CA ALA A 41 5.75 2.58 -27.95
C ALA A 41 6.13 1.25 -27.26
N SER A 42 7.02 1.30 -26.27
CA SER A 42 7.46 0.16 -25.46
C SER A 42 6.58 -0.10 -24.23
N GLU A 43 5.70 0.84 -23.88
CA GLU A 43 4.77 0.75 -22.76
C GLU A 43 3.47 0.08 -23.20
N SER A 44 3.03 -0.92 -22.43
CA SER A 44 1.75 -1.60 -22.65
C SER A 44 1.14 -2.00 -21.31
N LEU A 45 -0.19 -2.12 -21.25
CA LEU A 45 -0.89 -2.55 -20.04
C LEU A 45 -0.45 -3.94 -19.60
N SER A 46 -0.18 -4.85 -20.55
CA SER A 46 0.33 -6.18 -20.25
C SER A 46 1.69 -6.16 -19.52
N ARG A 47 2.66 -5.37 -20.01
CA ARG A 47 3.97 -5.21 -19.33
C ARG A 47 3.82 -4.54 -17.97
N LEU A 48 2.97 -3.52 -17.90
CA LEU A 48 2.69 -2.82 -16.65
C LEU A 48 2.10 -3.76 -15.60
N LYS A 49 1.13 -4.59 -15.98
CA LYS A 49 0.50 -5.62 -15.15
C LYS A 49 1.54 -6.63 -14.65
N GLU A 50 2.48 -7.05 -15.49
CA GLU A 50 3.58 -7.93 -15.08
C GLU A 50 4.45 -7.29 -13.99
N TYR A 51 4.93 -6.06 -14.20
CA TYR A 51 5.77 -5.36 -13.22
C TYR A 51 5.01 -5.04 -11.92
N PHE A 52 3.75 -4.63 -12.04
CA PHE A 52 2.87 -4.41 -10.90
C PHE A 52 2.75 -5.71 -10.09
N SER A 53 2.41 -6.84 -10.73
CA SER A 53 2.24 -8.12 -10.04
C SER A 53 3.47 -8.52 -9.20
N LYS A 54 4.69 -8.31 -9.72
CA LYS A 54 5.95 -8.59 -9.01
C LYS A 54 6.11 -7.71 -7.77
N ASN A 55 5.79 -6.41 -7.88
CA ASN A 55 5.84 -5.50 -6.74
C ASN A 55 4.73 -5.76 -5.72
N LEU A 56 3.56 -6.20 -6.17
CA LEU A 56 2.47 -6.59 -5.29
C LEU A 56 2.82 -7.83 -4.47
N ILE A 57 3.52 -8.81 -5.04
CA ILE A 57 4.06 -9.96 -4.28
C ILE A 57 4.98 -9.48 -3.16
N ARG A 58 5.90 -8.56 -3.47
CA ARG A 58 6.82 -7.98 -2.47
C ARG A 58 6.08 -7.20 -1.39
N PHE A 59 5.03 -6.47 -1.77
CA PHE A 59 4.19 -5.75 -0.83
C PHE A 59 3.39 -6.69 0.07
N ASN A 60 2.86 -7.79 -0.47
CA ASN A 60 2.17 -8.82 0.31
C ASN A 60 3.08 -9.42 1.37
N THR A 61 4.33 -9.75 1.01
CA THR A 61 5.33 -10.22 1.98
C THR A 61 5.61 -9.16 3.04
N PHE A 62 5.75 -7.90 2.65
CA PHE A 62 5.94 -6.80 3.59
C PHE A 62 4.77 -6.69 4.59
N VAL A 63 3.52 -6.68 4.12
CA VAL A 63 2.32 -6.61 4.98
C VAL A 63 2.27 -7.81 5.94
N GLN A 64 2.61 -9.01 5.48
CA GLN A 64 2.71 -10.19 6.33
C GLN A 64 3.78 -10.03 7.42
N THR A 65 4.97 -9.53 7.06
CA THR A 65 6.04 -9.25 8.02
C THR A 65 5.60 -8.25 9.09
N VAL A 66 4.99 -7.13 8.69
CA VAL A 66 4.51 -6.12 9.65
C VAL A 66 3.40 -6.67 10.53
N SER A 67 2.51 -7.49 9.98
CA SER A 67 1.40 -8.11 10.74
C SER A 67 1.86 -9.04 11.86
N GLN A 68 3.10 -9.53 11.80
CA GLN A 68 3.71 -10.38 12.83
C GLN A 68 4.45 -9.56 13.90
N LEU A 69 4.53 -8.23 13.77
CA LEU A 69 5.22 -7.38 14.70
C LEU A 69 4.45 -7.28 16.03
N SER A 70 5.07 -7.77 17.10
CA SER A 70 4.55 -7.63 18.46
C SER A 70 4.91 -6.25 19.04
N ALA A 71 3.89 -5.44 19.31
CA ALA A 71 4.06 -4.12 19.90
C ALA A 71 4.10 -4.17 21.44
N PRO A 72 4.91 -3.33 22.10
CA PRO A 72 4.76 -3.04 23.53
C PRO A 72 3.38 -2.43 23.83
N ASN A 73 2.89 -2.58 25.07
CA ASN A 73 1.55 -2.13 25.47
C ASN A 73 1.23 -0.68 25.08
N LYS A 74 2.20 0.24 25.25
CA LYS A 74 2.07 1.67 24.90
C LYS A 74 1.76 1.91 23.42
N TYR A 75 2.12 0.99 22.53
CA TYR A 75 1.97 1.09 21.08
C TYR A 75 0.97 0.08 20.52
N ALA A 76 0.28 -0.71 21.36
CA ALA A 76 -0.58 -1.79 20.90
C ALA A 76 -1.73 -1.29 20.00
N VAL A 77 -2.43 -0.23 20.43
CA VAL A 77 -3.55 0.38 19.67
C VAL A 77 -3.05 0.98 18.36
N PHE A 78 -1.95 1.74 18.41
CA PHE A 78 -1.28 2.26 17.22
C PHE A 78 -0.92 1.14 16.23
N ASN A 79 -0.29 0.06 16.72
CA ASN A 79 0.18 -1.05 15.89
C ASN A 79 -0.97 -1.78 15.22
N GLN A 80 -2.06 -1.99 15.94
CA GLN A 80 -3.26 -2.60 15.40
C GLN A 80 -3.81 -1.76 14.23
N HIS A 81 -4.02 -0.46 14.44
CA HIS A 81 -4.54 0.41 13.40
C HIS A 81 -3.58 0.56 12.21
N PHE A 82 -2.26 0.55 12.45
CA PHE A 82 -1.28 0.53 11.39
C PHE A 82 -1.41 -0.72 10.52
N ILE A 83 -1.53 -1.90 11.13
CA ILE A 83 -1.70 -3.18 10.42
C ILE A 83 -3.02 -3.19 9.64
N GLU A 84 -4.11 -2.69 10.22
CA GLU A 84 -5.41 -2.57 9.54
C GLU A 84 -5.32 -1.68 8.29
N ALA A 85 -4.74 -0.49 8.42
CA ALA A 85 -4.59 0.43 7.30
C ALA A 85 -3.65 -0.12 6.21
N LEU A 86 -2.58 -0.84 6.59
CA LEU A 86 -1.72 -1.56 5.65
C LEU A 86 -2.48 -2.63 4.85
N LYS A 87 -3.38 -3.38 5.50
CA LYS A 87 -4.23 -4.38 4.82
C LYS A 87 -5.25 -3.72 3.89
N GLU A 88 -5.78 -2.56 4.24
CA GLU A 88 -6.64 -1.77 3.35
C GLU A 88 -5.90 -1.33 2.09
N MET A 89 -4.67 -0.82 2.26
CA MET A 89 -3.80 -0.46 1.14
C MET A 89 -3.45 -1.68 0.27
N GLN A 90 -3.15 -2.83 0.88
CA GLN A 90 -2.95 -4.10 0.17
C GLN A 90 -4.16 -4.49 -0.67
N SER A 91 -5.35 -4.42 -0.09
CA SER A 91 -6.59 -4.70 -0.80
C SER A 91 -6.81 -3.74 -1.97
N GLY A 92 -6.51 -2.45 -1.79
CA GLY A 92 -6.57 -1.45 -2.86
C GLY A 92 -5.58 -1.76 -3.99
N ALA A 93 -4.32 -2.06 -3.67
CA ALA A 93 -3.30 -2.40 -4.69
C ALA A 93 -3.67 -3.68 -5.47
N ILE A 94 -4.24 -4.70 -4.80
CA ILE A 94 -4.81 -5.88 -5.47
C ILE A 94 -5.97 -5.48 -6.39
N GLY A 95 -6.84 -4.59 -5.92
CA GLY A 95 -7.98 -4.08 -6.70
C GLY A 95 -7.53 -3.38 -7.99
N THR A 96 -6.53 -2.50 -7.89
CA THR A 96 -5.95 -1.80 -9.04
C THR A 96 -5.34 -2.77 -10.04
N LEU A 97 -4.54 -3.75 -9.59
CA LEU A 97 -3.98 -4.77 -10.48
C LEU A 97 -5.07 -5.55 -11.21
N ARG A 98 -6.16 -5.90 -10.52
CA ARG A 98 -7.29 -6.66 -11.08
C ARG A 98 -8.20 -5.82 -11.99
N ALA A 99 -8.05 -4.50 -12.00
CA ALA A 99 -8.76 -3.62 -12.92
C ALA A 99 -8.00 -3.45 -14.24
N ILE A 100 -6.77 -3.93 -14.35
CA ILE A 100 -5.95 -3.85 -15.56
C ILE A 100 -6.01 -5.19 -16.28
N ASP A 101 -6.45 -5.20 -17.54
CA ASP A 101 -6.28 -6.30 -18.48
C ASP A 101 -5.26 -5.95 -19.55
N ASP A 102 -4.96 -6.89 -20.45
CA ASP A 102 -3.88 -6.71 -21.43
C ASP A 102 -4.14 -5.57 -22.42
N GLU A 103 -5.42 -5.26 -22.66
CA GLU A 103 -5.87 -4.28 -23.65
C GLU A 103 -6.68 -3.12 -23.07
N ASN A 104 -7.26 -3.27 -21.88
CA ASN A 104 -8.21 -2.30 -21.32
C ASN A 104 -8.05 -2.15 -19.80
N VAL A 105 -8.58 -1.04 -19.28
CA VAL A 105 -8.71 -0.80 -17.84
C VAL A 105 -10.19 -0.69 -17.46
N ASP A 106 -10.62 -1.45 -16.46
CA ASP A 106 -11.91 -1.24 -15.80
C ASP A 106 -11.82 0.02 -14.93
N HIS A 107 -12.17 1.17 -15.51
CA HIS A 107 -12.04 2.48 -14.87
C HIS A 107 -12.75 2.58 -13.53
N SER A 108 -13.99 2.07 -13.43
CA SER A 108 -14.77 2.17 -12.20
C SER A 108 -14.07 1.43 -11.05
N ARG A 109 -13.61 0.20 -11.31
CA ARG A 109 -12.87 -0.57 -10.33
C ARG A 109 -11.50 0.03 -10.02
N PHE A 110 -10.82 0.54 -11.04
CA PHE A 110 -9.50 1.12 -10.93
C PHE A 110 -9.53 2.35 -10.02
N GLU A 111 -10.43 3.29 -10.28
CA GLU A 111 -10.61 4.53 -9.52
C GLU A 111 -10.97 4.23 -8.06
N ALA A 112 -11.95 3.35 -7.83
CA ALA A 112 -12.33 2.94 -6.47
C ALA A 112 -11.15 2.29 -5.71
N SER A 113 -10.30 1.53 -6.40
CA SER A 113 -9.14 0.87 -5.80
C SER A 113 -7.99 1.85 -5.50
N VAL A 114 -7.80 2.87 -6.33
CA VAL A 114 -6.85 3.96 -6.09
C VAL A 114 -7.32 4.84 -4.92
N GLU A 115 -8.61 5.17 -4.88
CA GLU A 115 -9.19 5.92 -3.77
C GLU A 115 -9.04 5.17 -2.44
N LYS A 116 -9.28 3.87 -2.44
CA LYS A 116 -9.07 3.02 -1.25
C LYS A 116 -7.62 3.09 -0.73
N GLN A 117 -6.63 3.12 -1.62
CA GLN A 117 -5.22 3.30 -1.22
C GLN A 117 -4.98 4.70 -0.63
N ALA A 118 -5.59 5.74 -1.19
CA ALA A 118 -5.48 7.11 -0.69
C ALA A 118 -6.12 7.27 0.71
N GLN A 119 -7.28 6.65 0.94
CA GLN A 119 -7.93 6.64 2.25
C GLN A 119 -7.09 5.90 3.30
N ALA A 120 -6.56 4.72 2.95
CA ALA A 120 -5.66 3.96 3.83
C ALA A 120 -4.41 4.78 4.23
N ARG A 121 -3.84 5.53 3.28
CA ARG A 121 -2.72 6.44 3.53
C ARG A 121 -3.07 7.58 4.50
N GLN A 122 -4.24 8.21 4.32
CA GLN A 122 -4.71 9.24 5.24
C GLN A 122 -4.86 8.67 6.65
N ARG A 123 -5.41 7.46 6.77
CA ARG A 123 -5.49 6.74 8.05
C ARG A 123 -4.11 6.48 8.65
N ILE A 124 -3.12 6.04 7.86
CA ILE A 124 -1.73 5.88 8.34
C ILE A 124 -1.13 7.20 8.85
N SER A 125 -1.54 8.35 8.31
CA SER A 125 -1.07 9.65 8.79
C SER A 125 -1.73 10.05 10.12
N SER A 126 -2.98 9.65 10.37
CA SER A 126 -3.69 9.98 11.60
C SER A 126 -3.41 9.03 12.77
N ILE A 127 -2.96 7.79 12.50
CA ILE A 127 -2.81 6.80 13.58
C ILE A 127 -1.77 7.14 14.65
N PHE A 128 -0.83 8.06 14.38
CA PHE A 128 0.15 8.49 15.38
C PHE A 128 -0.51 9.10 16.62
N GLU A 129 -1.76 9.58 16.51
CA GLU A 129 -2.60 10.07 17.60
C GLU A 129 -2.98 8.96 18.62
N TYR A 130 -2.88 7.68 18.23
CA TYR A 130 -3.18 6.54 19.10
C TYR A 130 -2.01 6.09 19.98
N ILE A 131 -0.82 6.71 19.86
CA ILE A 131 0.33 6.35 20.70
C ILE A 131 0.04 6.69 22.17
N GLY A 132 0.21 5.71 23.06
CA GLY A 132 -0.02 5.88 24.50
C GLY A 132 -1.49 5.78 24.92
N GLN A 133 -2.41 5.49 24.01
CA GLN A 133 -3.80 5.23 24.37
C GLN A 133 -3.95 3.83 25.02
N PRO A 134 -4.83 3.69 26.03
CA PRO A 134 -5.08 2.42 26.68
C PRO A 134 -5.81 1.44 25.74
N ILE A 135 -5.53 0.14 25.90
CA ILE A 135 -6.31 -0.94 25.28
C ILE A 135 -7.57 -1.11 26.15
N TYR A 136 -8.75 -0.83 25.58
CA TYR A 136 -10.03 -1.08 26.24
C TYR A 136 -10.55 -2.48 25.95
#